data_AF-A0A8T0F189-F1
#
_entry.id   AF-A0A8T0F189-F1
#
_cell.length_a   1.000
_cell.length_b   1.000
_cell.length_c   1.000
_cell.angle_alpha   90.00
_cell.angle_beta   90.00
_cell.angle_gamma   90.00
#
_symmetry.space_group_name_H-M   'P 1'
#
loop_
_entity.id
_entity.type
_entity.pdbx_description
1 polymer ?
#
loop_
_entity_poly.entity_id
_entity_poly.type
_entity_poly.pdbx_seq_one_letter_code
_entity_poly.pdbx_strand_id
1 'polypeptide(L)'
;MSADGSQKKFSRKVSALRKKSFVSLAVLIADFDQMKHLCEDLRSRRYFSPTEIDNNVLNRLQLEAMNKIKNGSIPNKLGKELADYLCKIYLELYKFLNKKTALLREKSNLKQCIVFNADGSINHWRTHKKIINNPNLSFKTRSECQNKFCQCL
;
A
#
# COMPACT_ATOMS: atom_id res chain seq x y z
N MET A 1 23.58 -13.62 -36.78
CA MET A 1 22.53 -14.44 -36.13
C MET A 1 22.35 -13.99 -34.70
N SER A 2 21.14 -13.56 -34.35
CA SER A 2 20.83 -12.74 -33.16
C SER A 2 20.60 -13.58 -31.89
N ALA A 3 21.67 -13.91 -31.18
CA ALA A 3 21.58 -14.53 -29.85
C ALA A 3 21.28 -13.52 -28.72
N ASP A 4 21.47 -12.23 -28.97
CA ASP A 4 21.45 -11.17 -27.94
C ASP A 4 20.02 -10.70 -27.56
N GLY A 5 19.03 -10.89 -28.44
CA GLY A 5 17.64 -10.48 -28.21
C GLY A 5 16.87 -11.38 -27.23
N SER A 6 17.16 -12.67 -27.22
CA SER A 6 16.45 -13.67 -26.39
C SER A 6 16.91 -13.64 -24.93
N GLN A 7 18.20 -13.45 -24.69
CA GLN A 7 18.75 -13.31 -23.34
C GLN A 7 18.29 -12.02 -22.64
N LYS A 8 18.25 -10.89 -23.36
CA LYS A 8 17.68 -9.63 -22.84
C LYS A 8 16.19 -9.73 -22.50
N LYS A 9 15.40 -10.49 -23.26
CA LYS A 9 13.98 -10.74 -22.95
C LYS A 9 13.82 -11.63 -21.72
N PHE A 10 14.67 -12.65 -21.55
CA PHE A 10 14.62 -13.55 -20.41
C PHE A 10 15.02 -12.85 -19.10
N SER A 11 16.11 -12.08 -19.09
CA SER A 11 16.55 -11.33 -17.90
C SER A 11 15.54 -10.28 -17.43
N ARG A 12 14.83 -9.63 -18.36
CA ARG A 12 13.70 -8.73 -18.06
C ARG A 12 12.53 -9.46 -17.41
N LYS A 13 12.18 -10.67 -17.88
CA LYS A 13 11.12 -11.51 -17.30
C LYS A 13 11.46 -11.95 -15.88
N VAL A 14 12.70 -12.39 -15.63
CA VAL A 14 13.17 -12.78 -14.29
C VAL A 14 13.15 -11.60 -13.32
N SER A 15 13.61 -10.43 -13.76
CA SER A 15 13.56 -9.21 -12.96
C SER A 15 12.12 -8.82 -12.59
N ALA A 16 11.18 -8.91 -13.54
CA ALA A 16 9.76 -8.61 -13.29
C ALA A 16 9.12 -9.61 -12.31
N LEU A 17 9.45 -10.89 -12.40
CA LEU A 17 8.98 -11.93 -11.47
C LEU A 17 9.52 -11.70 -10.05
N ARG A 18 10.80 -11.29 -9.92
CA ARG A 18 11.39 -10.89 -8.65
C ARG A 18 10.62 -9.72 -8.05
N LYS A 19 10.39 -8.63 -8.80
CA LYS A 19 9.61 -7.47 -8.31
C LYS A 19 8.21 -7.86 -7.83
N LYS A 20 7.48 -8.69 -8.59
CA LYS A 20 6.16 -9.21 -8.20
C LYS A 20 6.19 -9.97 -6.88
N SER A 21 7.22 -10.81 -6.68
CA SER A 21 7.38 -11.62 -5.47
C SER A 21 7.68 -10.74 -4.26
N PHE A 22 8.54 -9.73 -4.41
CA PHE A 22 8.84 -8.77 -3.35
C PHE A 22 7.65 -7.90 -2.96
N VAL A 23 6.86 -7.43 -3.94
CA VAL A 23 5.62 -6.69 -3.64
C VAL A 23 4.62 -7.59 -2.90
N SER A 24 4.46 -8.83 -3.35
CA SER A 24 3.55 -9.79 -2.69
C SER A 24 3.98 -10.06 -1.24
N LEU A 25 5.29 -10.23 -1.02
CA LEU A 25 5.86 -10.39 0.32
C LEU A 25 5.70 -9.12 1.17
N ALA A 26 5.94 -7.93 0.61
CA ALA A 26 5.75 -6.66 1.30
C ALA A 26 4.29 -6.48 1.74
N VAL A 27 3.32 -6.79 0.88
CA VAL A 27 1.89 -6.76 1.22
C VAL A 27 1.53 -7.79 2.30
N LEU A 28 2.19 -8.95 2.31
CA LEU A 28 1.96 -9.98 3.31
C LEU A 28 2.36 -9.49 4.71
N ILE A 29 3.53 -8.86 4.83
CA ILE A 29 4.09 -8.38 6.10
C ILE A 29 3.63 -6.98 6.51
N ALA A 30 3.03 -6.22 5.59
CA ALA A 30 2.52 -4.89 5.86
C ALA A 30 1.45 -4.92 6.95
N ASP A 31 1.57 -4.00 7.90
CA ASP A 31 0.62 -3.81 8.99
C ASP A 31 -0.35 -2.68 8.64
N PHE A 32 -1.49 -3.09 8.08
CA PHE A 32 -2.51 -2.15 7.59
C PHE A 32 -3.20 -1.39 8.73
N ASP A 33 -3.30 -2.01 9.91
CA ASP A 33 -3.96 -1.42 11.08
C ASP A 33 -3.04 -0.39 11.74
N GLN A 34 -1.74 -0.69 11.86
CA GLN A 34 -0.75 0.30 12.28
C GLN A 34 -0.71 1.50 11.32
N MET A 35 -0.77 1.26 10.01
CA MET A 35 -0.81 2.33 9.01
C MET A 35 -2.09 3.17 9.10
N LYS A 36 -3.22 2.53 9.40
CA LYS A 36 -4.49 3.22 9.66
C LYS A 36 -4.36 4.16 10.85
N HIS A 37 -3.80 3.68 11.97
CA HIS A 37 -3.55 4.51 13.15
C HIS A 37 -2.60 5.67 12.88
N LEU A 38 -1.54 5.44 12.10
CA LEU A 38 -0.64 6.53 11.70
C LEU A 38 -1.36 7.60 10.87
N CYS A 39 -2.26 7.21 9.97
CA CYS A 39 -3.08 8.15 9.21
C CYS A 39 -4.04 8.94 10.11
N GLU A 40 -4.63 8.30 11.13
CA GLU A 40 -5.50 8.97 12.12
C GLU A 40 -4.73 9.97 12.99
N ASP A 41 -3.57 9.57 13.53
CA ASP A 41 -2.67 10.42 14.34
C ASP A 41 -2.27 11.67 13.54
N LEU A 42 -1.79 11.49 12.31
CA LEU A 42 -1.35 12.60 11.47
C LEU A 42 -2.49 13.57 11.12
N ARG A 43 -3.71 13.07 10.85
CA ARG A 43 -4.87 13.93 10.58
C ARG A 43 -5.35 14.72 11.79
N SER A 44 -5.33 14.10 12.98
CA SER A 44 -5.79 14.75 14.22
C SER A 44 -4.95 15.98 14.58
N ARG A 45 -3.66 15.99 14.20
CA ARG A 45 -2.72 17.06 14.55
C ARG A 45 -2.84 18.32 13.68
N ARG A 46 -3.84 18.42 12.78
CA ARG A 46 -4.06 19.55 11.83
C ARG A 46 -2.88 19.89 10.89
N TYR A 47 -1.75 19.21 10.99
CA TYR A 47 -0.71 19.24 9.96
C TYR A 47 -1.20 18.38 8.80
N PHE A 48 -1.44 18.99 7.64
CA PHE A 48 -1.37 18.44 6.28
C PHE A 48 -2.56 18.77 5.37
N SER A 49 -2.22 19.52 4.32
CA SER A 49 -2.90 19.41 3.04
C SER A 49 -2.67 18.00 2.48
N PRO A 50 -3.71 17.27 2.05
CA PRO A 50 -3.60 15.92 1.52
C PRO A 50 -2.81 15.80 0.20
N THR A 51 -2.32 16.91 -0.35
CA THR A 51 -1.55 16.97 -1.60
C THR A 51 -0.04 16.90 -1.43
N GLU A 52 0.51 17.29 -0.27
CA GLU A 52 1.96 17.31 -0.05
C GLU A 52 2.35 16.30 1.02
N ILE A 53 3.20 15.36 0.65
CA ILE A 53 3.75 14.39 1.60
C ILE A 53 5.01 15.03 2.17
N ASP A 54 4.94 15.46 3.43
CA ASP A 54 6.11 15.97 4.13
C ASP A 54 7.15 14.89 4.35
N ASN A 55 8.41 15.31 4.32
CA ASN A 55 9.58 14.54 4.67
C ASN A 55 9.43 13.87 6.04
N ASN A 56 8.75 14.49 7.01
CA ASN A 56 8.47 13.86 8.29
C ASN A 56 7.58 12.62 8.17
N VAL A 57 6.58 12.65 7.28
CA VAL A 57 5.73 11.48 6.99
C VAL A 57 6.59 10.40 6.34
N LEU A 58 7.36 10.74 5.30
CA LEU A 58 8.25 9.78 4.63
C LEU A 58 9.24 9.10 5.58
N ASN A 59 9.91 9.88 6.43
CA ASN A 59 10.85 9.37 7.41
C ASN A 59 10.18 8.41 8.40
N ARG A 60 8.96 8.74 8.86
CA ARG A 60 8.20 7.88 9.77
C ARG A 60 7.77 6.57 9.09
N LEU A 61 7.33 6.62 7.83
CA LEU A 61 7.01 5.42 7.04
C LEU A 61 8.23 4.52 6.82
N GLN A 62 9.39 5.12 6.53
CA GLN A 62 10.64 4.38 6.36
C GLN A 62 11.07 3.70 7.65
N LEU A 63 11.00 4.41 8.78
CA LEU A 63 11.35 3.85 10.09
C LEU A 63 10.45 2.66 10.44
N GLU A 64 9.16 2.77 10.18
CA GLU A 64 8.21 1.67 10.39
C GLU A 64 8.50 0.47 9.48
N ALA A 65 8.81 0.71 8.21
CA ALA A 65 9.18 -0.36 7.29
C ALA A 65 10.44 -1.11 7.77
N MET A 66 11.46 -0.36 8.22
CA MET A 66 12.70 -0.93 8.75
C MET A 66 12.47 -1.72 10.05
N ASN A 67 11.63 -1.22 10.95
CA ASN A 67 11.29 -1.92 12.19
C ASN A 67 10.60 -3.27 11.92
N LYS A 68 9.69 -3.34 10.95
CA LYS A 68 9.03 -4.61 10.57
C LYS A 68 10.03 -5.63 10.01
N ILE A 69 11.02 -5.19 9.25
CA ILE A 69 12.05 -6.07 8.69
C ILE A 69 12.98 -6.59 9.77
N LYS A 70 13.39 -5.72 10.71
CA LYS A 70 14.24 -6.08 11.84
C LYS A 70 13.53 -7.08 12.77
N ASN A 71 12.24 -6.86 13.05
CA ASN A 71 11.45 -7.72 13.93
C ASN A 71 11.04 -9.04 13.26
N GLY A 72 10.93 -9.08 11.93
CA GLY A 72 10.58 -10.28 11.17
C GLY A 72 11.73 -11.25 10.88
N SER A 73 12.91 -11.02 11.47
CA SER A 73 14.14 -11.82 11.23
C SER A 73 14.49 -11.99 9.75
N ILE A 74 14.18 -10.97 8.92
CA ILE A 74 14.41 -11.03 7.49
C ILE A 74 15.92 -10.83 7.22
N PRO A 75 16.57 -11.69 6.42
CA PRO A 75 17.99 -11.56 6.13
C PRO A 75 18.36 -10.16 5.60
N ASN A 76 19.41 -9.54 6.12
CA ASN A 76 19.83 -8.17 5.77
C ASN A 76 19.96 -7.92 4.25
N LYS A 77 20.40 -8.95 3.50
CA LYS A 77 20.56 -8.88 2.04
C LYS A 77 19.24 -8.75 1.28
N LEU A 78 18.16 -9.29 1.84
CA LEU A 78 16.77 -9.15 1.34
C LEU A 78 16.06 -7.96 1.99
N GLY A 79 16.48 -7.59 3.20
CA GLY A 79 15.87 -6.53 4.00
C GLY A 79 15.84 -5.18 3.28
N LYS A 80 16.93 -4.74 2.65
CA LYS A 80 16.95 -3.43 2.00
C LYS A 80 15.97 -3.32 0.82
N GLU A 81 15.99 -4.28 -0.10
CA GLU A 81 15.05 -4.27 -1.23
C GLU A 81 13.60 -4.37 -0.75
N LEU A 82 13.33 -5.21 0.25
CA LEU A 82 12.00 -5.36 0.81
C LEU A 82 11.53 -4.10 1.54
N ALA A 83 12.43 -3.37 2.20
CA ALA A 83 12.14 -2.09 2.86
C ALA A 83 11.64 -1.06 1.86
N ASP A 84 12.28 -0.97 0.69
CA ASP A 84 11.88 -0.03 -0.36
C ASP A 84 10.45 -0.34 -0.85
N TYR A 85 10.13 -1.63 -1.07
CA TYR A 85 8.77 -2.03 -1.45
C TYR A 85 7.76 -1.78 -0.33
N LEU A 86 8.11 -2.08 0.93
CA LEU A 86 7.23 -1.87 2.06
C LEU A 86 6.94 -0.38 2.29
N CYS A 87 7.97 0.47 2.17
CA CYS A 87 7.81 1.91 2.22
C CYS A 87 6.90 2.42 1.09
N LYS A 88 7.04 1.88 -0.13
CA LYS A 88 6.15 2.21 -1.25
C LYS A 88 4.70 1.82 -0.97
N ILE A 89 4.47 0.61 -0.43
CA ILE A 89 3.13 0.13 -0.04
C ILE A 89 2.52 1.06 1.01
N TYR A 90 3.28 1.42 2.05
CA TYR A 90 2.82 2.33 3.09
C TYR A 90 2.49 3.72 2.55
N LEU A 91 3.29 4.24 1.61
CA LEU A 91 3.02 5.53 0.97
C LEU A 91 1.73 5.52 0.16
N GLU A 92 1.50 4.48 -0.64
CA GLU A 92 0.29 4.33 -1.44
C GLU A 92 -0.95 4.16 -0.55
N LEU A 93 -0.81 3.38 0.52
CA LEU A 93 -1.86 3.22 1.53
C LEU A 93 -2.20 4.55 2.21
N TYR A 94 -1.20 5.32 2.62
CA TYR A 94 -1.36 6.64 3.23
C TYR A 94 -2.14 7.60 2.32
N LYS A 95 -1.73 7.73 1.05
CA LYS A 95 -2.43 8.55 0.05
C LYS A 95 -3.88 8.11 -0.12
N PHE A 96 -4.12 6.82 -0.18
CA PHE A 96 -5.46 6.27 -0.38
C PHE A 96 -6.38 6.55 0.81
N LEU A 97 -5.92 6.28 2.04
CA LEU A 97 -6.73 6.47 3.24
C LEU A 97 -7.02 7.94 3.53
N ASN A 98 -6.09 8.84 3.21
CA ASN A 98 -6.34 10.28 3.33
C ASN A 98 -7.42 10.80 2.39
N LYS A 99 -7.56 10.20 1.20
CA LYS A 99 -8.66 10.48 0.27
C LYS A 99 -9.97 9.81 0.68
N LYS A 100 -9.90 8.65 1.36
CA LYS A 100 -11.05 7.81 1.73
C LYS A 100 -11.19 7.70 3.25
N THR A 101 -11.42 8.84 3.88
CA THR A 101 -11.41 9.05 5.34
C THR A 101 -12.42 8.21 6.11
N ALA A 102 -13.51 7.79 5.46
CA ALA A 102 -14.50 6.89 6.05
C ALA A 102 -13.86 5.57 6.51
N LEU A 103 -12.91 5.05 5.74
CA LEU A 103 -12.19 3.80 6.05
C LEU A 103 -11.32 3.93 7.31
N LEU A 104 -10.89 5.15 7.68
CA LEU A 104 -10.14 5.36 8.91
C LEU A 104 -11.01 5.08 10.14
N ARG A 105 -12.33 5.26 10.08
CA ARG A 105 -13.22 5.10 11.24
C ARG A 105 -13.68 3.65 11.48
N GLU A 106 -13.37 2.75 10.56
CA GLU A 106 -13.86 1.37 10.60
C GLU A 106 -12.98 0.46 11.46
N LYS A 107 -13.59 -0.47 12.20
CA LYS A 107 -12.83 -1.46 13.01
C LYS A 107 -12.30 -2.64 12.19
N SER A 108 -12.77 -2.79 10.94
CA SER A 108 -12.44 -3.92 10.07
C SER A 108 -11.02 -3.83 9.52
N ASN A 109 -10.36 -4.99 9.38
CA ASN A 109 -9.03 -5.09 8.78
C ASN A 109 -9.03 -4.69 7.30
N LEU A 110 -8.29 -3.63 6.98
CA LEU A 110 -8.25 -3.05 5.63
C LEU A 110 -7.51 -3.93 4.61
N LYS A 111 -6.67 -4.86 5.05
CA LYS A 111 -5.96 -5.82 4.17
C LYS A 111 -6.93 -6.65 3.33
N GLN A 112 -8.13 -6.89 3.83
CA GLN A 112 -9.16 -7.64 3.09
C GLN A 112 -9.72 -6.83 1.92
N CYS A 113 -9.75 -5.50 2.06
CA CYS A 113 -10.34 -4.57 1.11
C CYS A 113 -9.34 -4.09 0.04
N ILE A 114 -8.08 -3.85 0.44
CA ILE A 114 -7.11 -3.16 -0.41
C ILE A 114 -6.35 -4.16 -1.27
N VAL A 115 -6.30 -3.89 -2.57
CA VAL A 115 -5.65 -4.73 -3.57
C VAL A 115 -4.52 -3.93 -4.20
N PHE A 116 -3.32 -4.50 -4.19
CA PHE A 116 -2.16 -3.93 -4.86
C PHE A 116 -1.92 -4.56 -6.23
N ASN A 117 -1.42 -3.75 -7.15
CA ASN A 117 -0.85 -4.20 -8.42
C ASN A 117 0.56 -4.74 -8.20
N ALA A 118 1.08 -5.43 -9.23
CA ALA A 118 2.43 -5.98 -9.25
C ALA A 118 3.56 -4.94 -9.08
N ASP A 119 3.27 -3.68 -9.33
CA ASP A 119 4.20 -2.55 -9.19
C ASP A 119 4.14 -1.89 -7.81
N GLY A 120 3.26 -2.36 -6.91
CA GLY A 120 3.04 -1.79 -5.58
C GLY A 120 2.07 -0.60 -5.53
N SER A 121 1.45 -0.22 -6.65
CA SER A 121 0.34 0.75 -6.64
C SER A 121 -0.97 0.11 -6.18
N ILE A 122 -1.92 0.89 -5.68
CA ILE A 122 -3.25 0.39 -5.35
C ILE A 122 -4.07 0.19 -6.63
N ASN A 123 -4.64 -1.00 -6.79
CA ASN A 123 -5.64 -1.27 -7.80
C ASN A 123 -6.97 -0.64 -7.36
N HIS A 124 -7.21 0.60 -7.77
CA HIS A 124 -8.39 1.36 -7.35
C HIS A 124 -9.70 0.67 -7.71
N TRP A 125 -9.83 0.12 -8.93
CA TRP A 125 -11.04 -0.59 -9.37
C TRP A 125 -11.36 -1.79 -8.48
N ARG A 126 -10.39 -2.70 -8.28
CA ARG A 126 -10.60 -3.91 -7.47
C ARG A 126 -10.78 -3.59 -5.99
N THR A 127 -9.98 -2.66 -5.46
CA THR A 127 -10.10 -2.20 -4.07
C THR A 127 -11.47 -1.60 -3.82
N HIS A 128 -11.96 -0.76 -4.74
CA HIS A 128 -13.24 -0.12 -4.61
C HIS A 128 -14.40 -1.12 -4.66
N LYS A 129 -14.37 -2.06 -5.62
CA LYS A 129 -15.33 -3.16 -5.71
C LYS A 129 -15.34 -4.00 -4.43
N LYS A 130 -14.17 -4.27 -3.83
CA LYS A 130 -14.09 -4.98 -2.56
C LYS A 130 -14.71 -4.18 -1.40
N ILE A 131 -14.48 -2.86 -1.34
CA ILE A 131 -15.06 -1.99 -0.30
C ILE A 131 -16.58 -2.00 -0.37
N ILE A 132 -17.17 -1.74 -1.54
CA ILE A 132 -18.65 -1.69 -1.67
C ILE A 132 -19.30 -3.03 -1.29
N ASN A 133 -18.64 -4.14 -1.61
CA ASN A 133 -19.17 -5.47 -1.38
C ASN A 133 -18.72 -6.10 -0.05
N ASN A 134 -17.96 -5.40 0.80
CA ASN A 134 -17.51 -5.98 2.05
C ASN A 134 -18.61 -5.90 3.12
N PRO A 135 -19.16 -7.04 3.59
CA PRO A 135 -20.22 -7.05 4.60
C PRO A 135 -19.72 -6.56 5.98
N ASN A 136 -18.41 -6.62 6.23
CA ASN A 136 -17.79 -6.19 7.49
C ASN A 136 -17.59 -4.67 7.58
N LEU A 137 -17.88 -3.93 6.50
CA LEU A 137 -17.87 -2.46 6.50
C LEU A 137 -19.28 -1.93 6.73
N SER A 138 -19.37 -0.87 7.55
CA SER A 138 -20.65 -0.19 7.76
C SER A 138 -21.27 0.26 6.43
N PHE A 139 -22.60 0.23 6.35
CA PHE A 139 -23.32 0.71 5.16
C PHE A 139 -22.90 2.15 4.81
N LYS A 140 -22.77 3.01 5.82
CA LYS A 140 -22.30 4.40 5.68
C LYS A 140 -20.96 4.48 4.96
N THR A 141 -19.95 3.72 5.41
CA THR A 141 -18.62 3.74 4.77
C THR A 141 -18.64 3.21 3.34
N ARG A 142 -19.44 2.16 3.07
CA ARG A 142 -19.62 1.63 1.72
C ARG A 142 -20.23 2.68 0.78
N SER A 143 -21.32 3.32 1.21
CA SER A 143 -22.01 4.36 0.43
C SER A 143 -21.15 5.61 0.20
N GLU A 144 -20.42 6.09 1.23
CA GLU A 144 -19.51 7.23 1.09
C GLU A 144 -18.38 6.94 0.10
N CYS A 145 -17.85 5.72 0.11
CA CYS A 145 -16.85 5.32 -0.86
C CYS A 145 -17.43 5.25 -2.28
N GLN A 146 -18.65 4.72 -2.45
CA GLN A 146 -19.34 4.60 -3.74
C GLN A 146 -19.58 5.97 -4.39
N ASN A 147 -20.13 6.92 -3.63
CA ASN A 147 -20.43 8.27 -4.14
C ASN A 147 -19.17 9.01 -4.63
N LYS A 148 -18.03 8.80 -3.95
CA LYS A 148 -16.74 9.38 -4.33
C LYS A 148 -15.98 8.60 -5.42
N PHE A 149 -16.54 7.51 -5.94
CA PHE A 149 -15.94 6.78 -7.08
C PHE A 149 -16.52 7.25 -8.40
N CYS A 150 -17.81 7.59 -8.43
CA CYS A 150 -18.47 8.22 -9.58
C CYS A 150 -17.89 9.61 -9.94
N GLN A 151 -17.04 10.19 -9.09
CA GLN A 151 -16.35 11.47 -9.32
C GLN A 151 -14.89 11.31 -9.78
N CYS A 152 -14.38 10.07 -9.91
CA CYS A 152 -13.00 9.77 -10.29
C CYS A 152 -12.88 8.97 -11.59
N LEU A 153 -14.00 8.73 -12.28
CA LEU A 153 -14.10 8.25 -13.66
C LEU A 153 -14.51 9.44 -14.54
#